data_AF-A0A3P7KFS8-F1
#
_entry.id   AF-A0A3P7KFS8-F1
#
_cell.length_a   1.000
_cell.length_b   1.000
_cell.length_c   1.000
_cell.angle_alpha   90.00
_cell.angle_beta   90.00
_cell.angle_gamma   90.00
#
_symmetry.space_group_name_H-M   'P 1'
#
loop_
_entity.id
_entity.type
_entity.pdbx_description
1 polymer ?
#
loop_
_entity_poly.entity_id
_entity_poly.type
_entity_poly.pdbx_seq_one_letter_code
_entity_poly.pdbx_strand_id
1 'polypeptide(L)'
;MAIIDYRGYRVTAQSIIPGILDKEQEQSVVYGSIDFGKTVVSSEQYHELLESSAKELKLLPHEVVIDDKGNTAKLFTSYETKGIIGNDGRHYVLDLLRTMPPDVHYLQEAEVTEKSRELGFPRPFPHKLATLRQELVDIFHEARCMQFIKMAAAHVRQQLNANKESQESVDIENEVTRALVEVSEGRDPLTTCNITKEALSKAAEAVHSLRPDTFDVRFNPDCFSTTVKHAPGENLEKQKRLVMEMVFAS
;
A
#
# COMPACT_ATOMS: atom_id res chain seq x y z
N MET A 1 9.57 -20.43 -2.62
CA MET A 1 10.82 -21.12 -3.00
C MET A 1 11.88 -20.73 -1.98
N ALA A 2 12.62 -21.70 -1.46
CA ALA A 2 13.74 -21.47 -0.55
C ALA A 2 15.03 -21.98 -1.20
N ILE A 3 16.14 -21.29 -0.96
CA ILE A 3 17.47 -21.74 -1.34
C ILE A 3 18.14 -22.25 -0.07
N ILE A 4 18.59 -23.50 -0.09
CA ILE A 4 19.21 -24.17 1.06
C ILE A 4 20.63 -24.55 0.65
N ASP A 5 21.61 -23.99 1.35
CA ASP A 5 23.01 -24.39 1.24
C ASP A 5 23.33 -25.42 2.32
N TYR A 6 23.60 -26.67 1.94
CA TYR A 6 23.89 -27.77 2.86
C TYR A 6 25.05 -28.63 2.36
N ARG A 7 26.12 -28.74 3.16
CA ARG A 7 27.33 -29.53 2.88
C ARG A 7 27.96 -29.27 1.50
N GLY A 8 27.95 -28.01 1.05
CA GLY A 8 28.50 -27.62 -0.25
C GLY A 8 27.54 -27.82 -1.44
N TYR A 9 26.32 -28.29 -1.20
CA TYR A 9 25.25 -28.35 -2.20
C TYR A 9 24.28 -27.20 -2.01
N ARG A 10 23.84 -26.60 -3.13
CA ARG A 10 22.77 -25.62 -3.17
C ARG A 10 21.50 -26.29 -3.72
N VAL A 11 20.46 -26.35 -2.91
CA VAL A 11 19.17 -26.97 -3.25
C VAL A 11 18.10 -25.90 -3.28
N THR A 12 17.29 -25.89 -4.34
CA THR A 12 16.04 -25.11 -4.38
C THR A 12 14.89 -25.99 -3.89
N ALA A 13 14.20 -25.54 -2.85
CA ALA A 13 13.02 -26.20 -2.30
C ALA A 13 11.77 -25.37 -2.59
N GLN A 14 10.72 -25.99 -3.11
CA GLN A 14 9.42 -25.37 -3.29
C GLN A 14 8.37 -26.28 -2.68
N SER A 15 7.45 -25.69 -1.90
CA SER A 15 6.30 -26.44 -1.41
C SER A 15 5.45 -26.88 -2.60
N ILE A 16 5.05 -28.15 -2.60
CA ILE A 16 4.08 -28.65 -3.57
C ILE A 16 2.71 -28.14 -3.17
N ILE A 17 1.96 -27.60 -4.14
CA ILE A 17 0.56 -27.24 -3.96
C ILE A 17 -0.26 -28.39 -4.53
N PRO A 18 -1.16 -29.01 -3.76
CA PRO A 18 -1.97 -30.12 -4.26
C PRO A 18 -2.71 -29.72 -5.55
N GLY A 19 -2.51 -30.49 -6.62
CA GLY A 19 -3.13 -30.24 -7.92
C GLY A 19 -2.32 -29.41 -8.91
N ILE A 20 -1.28 -28.69 -8.48
CA ILE A 20 -0.55 -27.76 -9.37
C ILE A 20 0.22 -28.42 -10.52
N LEU A 21 0.46 -29.74 -10.43
CA LEU A 21 1.14 -30.52 -11.47
C LEU A 21 0.16 -31.31 -12.34
N ASP A 22 -1.13 -31.30 -12.01
CA ASP A 22 -2.17 -32.01 -12.75
C ASP A 22 -2.50 -31.20 -14.02
N LYS A 23 -2.26 -31.81 -15.19
CA LYS A 23 -2.42 -31.14 -16.50
C LYS A 23 -3.84 -30.65 -16.81
N GLU A 24 -4.85 -31.13 -16.08
CA GLU A 24 -6.24 -30.69 -16.21
C GLU A 24 -6.51 -29.34 -15.52
N GLN A 25 -5.54 -28.79 -14.75
CA GLN A 25 -5.67 -27.56 -13.95
C GLN A 25 -4.84 -26.36 -14.45
N GLU A 26 -4.40 -26.35 -15.71
CA GLU A 26 -3.59 -25.27 -16.29
C GLU A 26 -4.23 -23.86 -16.23
N GLN A 27 -5.47 -23.72 -15.75
CA GLN A 27 -6.19 -22.44 -15.54
C GLN A 27 -6.70 -22.21 -14.11
N SER A 28 -6.05 -22.79 -13.08
CA SER A 28 -6.49 -22.66 -11.68
C SER A 28 -6.25 -21.30 -11.02
N VAL A 29 -5.69 -20.32 -11.73
CA VAL A 29 -5.48 -18.96 -11.21
C VAL A 29 -6.79 -18.20 -11.21
N VAL A 30 -7.28 -17.91 -10.01
CA VAL A 30 -8.56 -17.22 -9.75
C VAL A 30 -8.36 -15.80 -9.21
N TYR A 31 -7.11 -15.37 -9.03
CA TYR A 31 -6.74 -14.04 -8.57
C TYR A 31 -5.38 -13.65 -9.14
N GLY A 32 -5.24 -12.42 -9.64
CA GLY A 32 -4.03 -11.92 -10.31
C GLY A 32 -3.98 -12.27 -11.79
N SER A 33 -2.76 -12.35 -12.34
CA SER A 33 -2.53 -12.54 -13.77
C SER A 33 -1.52 -13.64 -14.07
N ILE A 34 -1.73 -14.36 -15.17
CA ILE A 34 -0.82 -15.40 -15.67
C ILE A 34 -0.03 -14.99 -16.92
N ASP A 35 -0.42 -13.90 -17.57
CA ASP A 35 0.06 -13.48 -18.89
C ASP A 35 0.65 -12.07 -18.86
N PHE A 36 1.25 -11.72 -17.72
CA PHE A 36 1.86 -10.42 -17.45
C PHE A 36 0.83 -9.29 -17.64
N GLY A 37 -0.24 -9.30 -16.85
CA GLY A 37 -1.21 -8.20 -16.77
C GLY A 37 -2.15 -8.05 -17.97
N LYS A 38 -2.07 -8.89 -19.01
CA LYS A 38 -3.01 -8.82 -20.15
C LYS A 38 -4.41 -9.26 -19.74
N THR A 39 -4.48 -10.32 -18.93
CA THR A 39 -5.70 -10.81 -18.30
C THR A 39 -5.48 -10.78 -16.79
N VAL A 40 -6.33 -10.06 -16.09
CA VAL A 40 -6.32 -10.00 -14.63
C VAL A 40 -7.66 -10.53 -14.11
N VAL A 41 -7.60 -11.43 -13.15
CA VAL A 41 -8.78 -12.02 -12.50
C VAL A 41 -8.81 -11.55 -11.04
N SER A 42 -10.02 -11.33 -10.52
CA SER A 42 -10.27 -10.95 -9.13
C SER A 42 -11.23 -11.96 -8.49
N SER A 43 -11.11 -12.14 -7.17
CA SER A 43 -11.92 -13.07 -6.39
C SER A 43 -12.24 -12.48 -5.03
N GLU A 44 -13.53 -12.37 -4.70
CA GLU A 44 -14.01 -11.87 -3.40
C GLU A 44 -13.48 -12.72 -2.23
N GLN A 45 -13.39 -14.05 -2.42
CA GLN A 45 -12.82 -14.94 -1.41
C GLN A 45 -11.35 -14.59 -1.10
N TYR A 46 -10.57 -14.21 -2.11
CA TYR A 46 -9.20 -13.74 -1.91
C TYR A 46 -9.15 -12.35 -1.29
N HIS A 47 -10.13 -11.48 -1.57
CA HIS A 47 -10.22 -10.18 -0.90
C HIS A 47 -10.35 -10.35 0.62
N GLU A 48 -11.28 -11.21 1.05
CA GLU A 48 -11.48 -11.52 2.48
C GLU A 48 -10.22 -12.12 3.11
N LEU A 49 -9.57 -13.07 2.44
CA LEU A 49 -8.36 -13.73 2.95
C LEU A 49 -7.15 -12.79 3.02
N LEU A 50 -7.03 -11.86 2.08
CA LEU A 50 -5.87 -10.97 1.96
C LEU A 50 -6.03 -9.65 2.72
N GLU A 51 -7.24 -9.25 3.09
CA GLU A 51 -7.52 -7.93 3.68
C GLU A 51 -6.65 -7.63 4.91
N SER A 52 -6.59 -8.56 5.87
CA SER A 52 -5.78 -8.38 7.09
C SER A 52 -4.29 -8.27 6.77
N SER A 53 -3.79 -9.15 5.88
CA SER A 53 -2.37 -9.17 5.49
C SER A 53 -1.99 -7.91 4.72
N ALA A 54 -2.85 -7.46 3.80
CA ALA A 54 -2.67 -6.21 3.07
C ALA A 54 -2.64 -5.01 4.01
N LYS A 55 -3.51 -4.97 5.03
CA LYS A 55 -3.50 -3.90 6.05
C LYS A 55 -2.23 -3.90 6.89
N GLU A 56 -1.73 -5.07 7.29
CA GLU A 56 -0.47 -5.20 8.03
C GLU A 56 0.72 -4.72 7.21
N LEU A 57 0.81 -5.17 5.96
CA LEU A 57 1.86 -4.82 5.00
C LEU A 57 1.70 -3.43 4.37
N LYS A 58 0.71 -2.64 4.82
CA LYS A 58 0.38 -1.30 4.31
C LYS A 58 0.14 -1.27 2.81
N LEU A 59 -0.41 -2.33 2.25
CA LEU A 59 -0.80 -2.40 0.84
C LEU A 59 -2.12 -1.67 0.63
N LEU A 60 -2.19 -0.90 -0.44
CA LEU A 60 -3.39 -0.21 -0.88
C LEU A 60 -4.14 -1.14 -1.85
N PRO A 61 -5.37 -1.57 -1.51
CA PRO A 61 -6.24 -2.20 -2.48
C PRO A 61 -6.51 -1.23 -3.63
N HIS A 62 -6.40 -1.70 -4.86
CA HIS A 62 -6.51 -0.87 -6.05
C HIS A 62 -7.23 -1.63 -7.17
N GLU A 63 -7.74 -0.90 -8.15
CA GLU A 63 -8.45 -1.47 -9.28
C GLU A 63 -7.69 -1.29 -10.61
N VAL A 64 -7.69 -2.34 -11.42
CA VAL A 64 -7.13 -2.35 -12.77
C VAL A 64 -8.22 -2.66 -13.80
N VAL A 65 -8.14 -2.04 -14.97
CA VAL A 65 -9.05 -2.27 -16.09
C VAL A 65 -8.75 -3.61 -16.74
N ILE A 66 -9.78 -4.44 -16.93
CA ILE A 66 -9.63 -5.80 -17.48
C ILE A 66 -10.15 -5.95 -18.90
N ASP A 67 -10.91 -4.98 -19.40
CA ASP A 67 -11.39 -5.00 -20.79
C ASP A 67 -11.67 -3.60 -21.35
N ASP A 68 -11.93 -3.55 -22.65
CA ASP A 68 -12.25 -2.31 -23.38
C ASP A 68 -13.62 -1.72 -23.00
N LYS A 69 -14.45 -2.46 -22.27
CA LYS A 69 -15.75 -1.99 -21.77
C LYS A 69 -15.60 -1.19 -20.47
N GLY A 70 -14.40 -1.16 -19.90
CA GLY A 70 -14.11 -0.44 -18.66
C GLY A 70 -14.43 -1.24 -17.40
N ASN A 71 -14.63 -2.56 -17.51
CA ASN A 71 -14.72 -3.42 -16.33
C ASN A 71 -13.39 -3.43 -15.58
N THR A 72 -13.45 -3.60 -14.26
CA THR A 72 -12.27 -3.57 -13.38
C THR A 72 -12.14 -4.83 -12.54
N ALA A 73 -10.91 -5.13 -12.14
CA ALA A 73 -10.57 -6.15 -11.15
C ALA A 73 -9.92 -5.46 -9.95
N LYS A 74 -10.48 -5.71 -8.76
CA LYS A 74 -9.93 -5.22 -7.49
C LYS A 74 -8.87 -6.18 -6.97
N LEU A 75 -7.73 -5.63 -6.57
CA LEU A 75 -6.59 -6.37 -6.07
C LEU A 75 -6.14 -5.82 -4.72
N PHE A 76 -5.69 -6.70 -3.84
CA PHE A 76 -5.12 -6.38 -2.52
C PHE A 76 -3.59 -6.53 -2.49
N THR A 77 -3.02 -7.03 -3.58
CA THR A 77 -1.59 -7.29 -3.82
C THR A 77 -1.28 -6.92 -5.27
N SER A 78 -0.04 -7.11 -5.72
CA SER A 78 0.30 -6.91 -7.14
C SER A 78 -0.55 -7.80 -8.05
N TYR A 79 -0.86 -7.35 -9.27
CA TYR A 79 -1.47 -8.16 -10.33
C TYR A 79 -0.62 -9.39 -10.68
N GLU A 80 0.68 -9.38 -10.40
CA GLU A 80 1.57 -10.53 -10.61
C GLU A 80 1.40 -11.61 -9.54
N THR A 81 0.83 -11.27 -8.38
CA THR A 81 0.54 -12.22 -7.31
C THR A 81 -0.59 -13.15 -7.73
N LYS A 82 -0.36 -14.47 -7.68
CA LYS A 82 -1.33 -15.46 -8.16
C LYS A 82 -2.03 -16.14 -7.01
N GLY A 83 -3.36 -16.11 -7.02
CA GLY A 83 -4.18 -16.93 -6.13
C GLY A 83 -4.67 -18.19 -6.83
N ILE A 84 -4.43 -19.36 -6.22
CA ILE A 84 -4.88 -20.67 -6.72
C ILE A 84 -5.60 -21.47 -5.64
N ILE A 85 -6.56 -22.31 -6.05
CA ILE A 85 -7.26 -23.22 -5.15
C ILE A 85 -6.67 -24.61 -5.38
N GLY A 86 -6.07 -25.21 -4.36
CA GLY A 86 -5.53 -26.56 -4.46
C GLY A 86 -6.63 -27.62 -4.51
N ASN A 87 -6.28 -28.84 -4.92
CA ASN A 87 -7.20 -30.00 -4.92
C ASN A 87 -7.75 -30.34 -3.52
N ASP A 88 -7.08 -29.86 -2.48
CA ASP A 88 -7.52 -29.98 -1.10
C ASP A 88 -8.52 -28.88 -0.67
N GLY A 89 -8.92 -28.00 -1.60
CA GLY A 89 -9.82 -26.88 -1.35
C GLY A 89 -9.18 -25.70 -0.62
N ARG A 90 -7.87 -25.74 -0.32
CA ARG A 90 -7.18 -24.63 0.34
C ARG A 90 -6.75 -23.57 -0.67
N HIS A 91 -6.65 -22.34 -0.20
CA HIS A 91 -6.27 -21.17 -0.99
C HIS A 91 -4.77 -20.89 -0.81
N TYR A 92 -4.07 -20.70 -1.92
CA TYR A 92 -2.62 -20.47 -1.94
C TYR A 92 -2.30 -19.21 -2.73
N VAL A 93 -1.33 -18.45 -2.22
CA VAL A 93 -0.82 -17.25 -2.88
C VAL A 93 0.61 -17.51 -3.32
N LEU A 94 0.93 -17.12 -4.56
CA LEU A 94 2.22 -17.30 -5.21
C LEU A 94 2.74 -15.97 -5.77
N ASP A 95 4.00 -15.98 -6.19
CA ASP A 95 4.64 -14.87 -6.90
C ASP A 95 4.61 -13.54 -6.12
N LEU A 96 5.05 -13.61 -4.86
CA LEU A 96 5.12 -12.50 -3.90
C LEU A 96 6.29 -11.52 -4.12
N LEU A 97 6.98 -11.58 -5.27
CA LEU A 97 8.20 -10.79 -5.51
C LEU A 97 7.93 -9.27 -5.53
N ARG A 98 6.71 -8.86 -5.88
CA ARG A 98 6.27 -7.46 -5.95
C ARG A 98 5.28 -7.09 -4.85
N THR A 99 5.35 -7.76 -3.69
CA THR A 99 4.47 -7.41 -2.57
C THR A 99 4.80 -6.02 -2.03
N MET A 100 6.08 -5.69 -1.86
CA MET A 100 6.49 -4.37 -1.40
C MET A 100 6.56 -3.36 -2.56
N PRO A 101 6.41 -2.04 -2.28
CA PRO A 101 6.44 -1.01 -3.32
C PRO A 101 7.75 -1.02 -4.10
N PRO A 102 7.72 -0.67 -5.39
CA PRO A 102 8.93 -0.66 -6.19
C PRO A 102 9.89 0.44 -5.75
N ASP A 103 11.19 0.18 -5.88
CA ASP A 103 12.20 1.21 -5.70
C ASP A 103 12.37 2.02 -6.99
N VAL A 104 11.83 3.24 -6.97
CA VAL A 104 11.85 4.16 -8.12
C VAL A 104 13.28 4.54 -8.53
N HIS A 105 14.28 4.40 -7.66
CA HIS A 105 15.69 4.63 -8.01
C HIS A 105 16.21 3.65 -9.06
N TYR A 106 15.55 2.51 -9.26
CA TYR A 106 15.94 1.46 -10.21
C TYR A 106 14.86 1.17 -11.25
N LEU A 107 13.88 2.07 -11.37
CA LEU A 107 12.87 2.05 -12.43
C LEU A 107 13.22 3.14 -13.46
N GLN A 108 13.71 2.73 -14.63
CA GLN A 108 14.30 3.63 -15.62
C GLN A 108 13.36 4.75 -16.12
N GLU A 109 12.05 4.50 -16.15
CA GLU A 109 11.02 5.45 -16.59
C GLU A 109 10.28 6.10 -15.43
N ALA A 110 10.68 5.83 -14.17
CA ALA A 110 10.03 6.43 -13.02
C ALA A 110 10.46 7.88 -12.86
N GLU A 111 9.47 8.73 -12.55
CA GLU A 111 9.74 10.04 -11.99
C GLU A 111 10.36 9.87 -10.60
N VAL A 112 11.33 10.72 -10.30
CA VAL A 112 12.02 10.76 -9.02
C VAL A 112 12.15 12.21 -8.56
N THR A 113 12.34 12.40 -7.25
CA THR A 113 12.48 13.74 -6.67
C THR A 113 13.74 14.47 -7.19
N GLU A 114 13.80 15.79 -7.06
CA GLU A 114 14.95 16.58 -7.53
C GLU A 114 16.27 16.11 -6.90
N LYS A 115 16.26 15.84 -5.59
CA LYS A 115 17.39 15.27 -4.86
C LYS A 115 17.83 13.90 -5.43
N SER A 116 16.91 13.08 -5.94
CA SER A 116 17.22 11.76 -6.54
C SER A 116 17.98 11.97 -7.83
N ARG A 117 17.50 12.94 -8.61
CA ARG A 117 18.07 13.29 -9.91
C ARG A 117 19.50 13.81 -9.74
N GLU A 118 19.75 14.65 -8.74
CA GLU A 118 21.10 15.12 -8.38
C GLU A 118 22.07 13.99 -8.01
N LEU A 119 21.56 12.90 -7.43
CA LEU A 119 22.34 11.70 -7.08
C LEU A 119 22.45 10.67 -8.24
N GLY A 120 21.94 11.03 -9.42
CA GLY A 120 22.02 10.22 -10.64
C GLY A 120 20.98 9.09 -10.72
N PHE A 121 19.82 9.25 -10.07
CA PHE A 121 18.68 8.34 -10.22
C PHE A 121 17.65 8.86 -11.23
N PRO A 122 16.84 7.98 -11.85
CA PRO A 122 16.90 6.51 -11.74
C PRO A 122 18.11 5.92 -12.47
N ARG A 123 18.68 4.83 -11.92
CA ARG A 123 19.81 4.11 -12.53
C ARG A 123 19.30 2.89 -13.30
N PRO A 124 19.96 2.53 -14.42
CA PRO A 124 19.63 1.29 -15.13
C PRO A 124 19.82 0.08 -14.21
N PHE A 125 18.78 -0.75 -14.12
CA PHE A 125 18.83 -1.97 -13.34
C PHE A 125 18.24 -3.14 -14.16
N PRO A 126 19.02 -4.21 -14.43
CA PRO A 126 18.64 -5.19 -15.44
C PRO A 126 17.30 -5.87 -15.24
N HIS A 127 16.90 -6.14 -13.99
CA HIS A 127 15.80 -7.07 -13.71
C HIS A 127 14.50 -6.44 -13.18
N LYS A 128 14.32 -5.10 -13.14
CA LYS A 128 13.06 -4.40 -12.72
C LYS A 128 12.37 -4.95 -11.46
N LEU A 129 13.08 -5.67 -10.59
CA LEU A 129 12.58 -6.33 -9.37
C LEU A 129 13.09 -5.61 -8.10
N ALA A 130 13.64 -4.42 -8.24
CA ALA A 130 14.03 -3.62 -7.09
C ALA A 130 12.76 -3.15 -6.38
N THR A 131 12.54 -3.65 -5.18
CA THR A 131 11.46 -3.28 -4.28
C THR A 131 12.04 -2.79 -2.96
N LEU A 132 11.28 -1.91 -2.30
CA LEU A 132 11.65 -1.41 -0.99
C LEU A 132 11.49 -2.51 0.05
N ARG A 133 12.36 -2.49 1.08
CA ARG A 133 12.26 -3.45 2.17
C ARG A 133 11.11 -3.08 3.10
N GLN A 134 10.49 -4.09 3.71
CA GLN A 134 9.37 -3.91 4.63
C GLN A 134 9.74 -2.98 5.80
N GLU A 135 10.96 -3.07 6.33
CA GLU A 135 11.39 -2.24 7.45
C GLU A 135 11.38 -0.73 7.10
N LEU A 136 11.68 -0.38 5.85
CA LEU A 136 11.61 1.01 5.39
C LEU A 136 10.14 1.48 5.28
N VAL A 137 9.26 0.61 4.80
CA VAL A 137 7.81 0.88 4.71
C VAL A 137 7.24 1.14 6.11
N ASP A 138 7.59 0.31 7.08
CA ASP A 138 7.12 0.43 8.46
C ASP A 138 7.64 1.72 9.11
N ILE A 139 8.94 2.00 9.03
CA ILE A 139 9.53 3.23 9.59
C ILE A 139 8.92 4.48 8.94
N PHE A 140 8.72 4.48 7.63
CA PHE A 140 8.10 5.60 6.93
C PHE A 140 6.65 5.81 7.37
N HIS A 141 5.87 4.73 7.45
CA HIS A 141 4.48 4.79 7.92
C HIS A 141 4.39 5.34 9.35
N GLU A 142 5.21 4.85 10.27
CA GLU A 142 5.28 5.33 11.65
C GLU A 142 5.67 6.81 11.73
N ALA A 143 6.69 7.23 10.96
CA ALA A 143 7.13 8.62 10.90
C ALA A 143 6.00 9.54 10.42
N ARG A 144 5.25 9.13 9.39
CA ARG A 144 4.10 9.89 8.87
C ARG A 144 2.93 9.91 9.86
N CYS A 145 2.65 8.81 10.55
CA CYS A 145 1.63 8.78 11.59
C CYS A 145 1.96 9.75 12.73
N MET A 146 3.21 9.73 13.21
CA MET A 146 3.67 10.69 14.23
C MET A 146 3.58 12.14 13.75
N GLN A 147 3.93 12.42 12.49
CA GLN A 147 3.79 13.75 11.91
C GLN A 147 2.32 14.18 11.86
N PHE A 148 1.42 13.31 11.42
CA PHE A 148 -0.02 13.55 11.37
C PHE A 148 -0.56 13.93 12.76
N ILE A 149 -0.26 13.13 13.78
CA ILE A 149 -0.70 13.36 15.16
C ILE A 149 -0.20 14.72 15.67
N LYS A 150 1.08 15.03 15.45
CA LYS A 150 1.67 16.32 15.86
C LYS A 150 0.99 17.50 15.17
N MET A 151 0.68 17.39 13.88
CA MET A 151 0.08 18.48 13.10
C MET A 151 -1.38 18.72 13.50
N ALA A 152 -2.16 17.65 13.68
CA ALA A 152 -3.54 17.76 14.15
C ALA A 152 -3.60 18.38 15.56
N ALA A 153 -2.77 17.90 16.49
CA ALA A 153 -2.71 18.46 17.85
C ALA A 153 -2.27 19.93 17.86
N ALA A 154 -1.28 20.30 17.04
CA ALA A 154 -0.83 21.68 16.91
C ALA A 154 -1.94 22.59 16.35
N HIS A 155 -2.71 22.12 15.36
CA HIS A 155 -3.78 22.90 14.76
C HIS A 155 -4.88 23.24 15.77
N VAL A 156 -5.28 22.26 16.58
CA VAL A 156 -6.29 22.44 17.62
C VAL A 156 -5.81 23.43 18.67
N ARG A 157 -4.58 23.28 19.17
CA ARG A 157 -4.00 24.22 20.16
C ARG A 157 -3.97 25.67 19.64
N GLN A 158 -3.66 25.87 18.35
CA GLN A 158 -3.66 27.20 17.75
C GLN A 158 -5.07 27.82 17.69
N GLN A 159 -6.08 27.02 17.34
CA GLN A 159 -7.48 27.46 17.29
C GLN A 159 -8.05 27.76 18.68
N LEU A 160 -7.66 26.97 19.69
CA LEU A 160 -8.08 27.18 21.07
C LEU A 160 -7.41 28.41 21.71
N ASN A 161 -6.11 28.65 21.46
CA ASN A 161 -5.44 29.85 21.96
C ASN A 161 -6.02 31.17 21.39
N ALA A 162 -6.68 31.11 20.23
CA ALA A 162 -7.39 32.26 19.65
C ALA A 162 -8.75 32.53 20.34
N ASN A 163 -9.34 31.53 21.00
CA ASN A 163 -10.64 31.58 21.66
C ASN A 163 -10.49 31.28 23.17
N LYS A 164 -10.48 32.33 24.01
CA LYS A 164 -10.28 32.27 25.48
C LYS A 164 -10.82 31.01 26.19
N GLU A 165 -10.04 30.51 27.15
CA GLU A 165 -10.30 29.35 28.03
C GLU A 165 -11.76 29.26 28.51
N SER A 166 -12.51 28.31 27.94
CA SER A 166 -13.90 27.99 28.26
C SER A 166 -14.08 26.47 28.41
N GLN A 167 -15.16 26.00 29.04
CA GLN A 167 -15.46 24.55 29.16
C GLN A 167 -15.47 23.86 27.77
N GLU A 168 -15.91 24.56 26.74
CA GLU A 168 -15.96 24.11 25.35
C GLU A 168 -14.56 23.80 24.79
N SER A 169 -13.52 24.55 25.20
CA SER A 169 -12.14 24.29 24.78
C SER A 169 -11.61 22.95 25.28
N VAL A 170 -11.96 22.58 26.52
CA VAL A 170 -11.55 21.30 27.15
C VAL A 170 -12.26 20.12 26.48
N ASP A 171 -13.54 20.29 26.13
CA ASP A 171 -14.30 19.25 25.43
C ASP A 171 -13.73 18.98 24.02
N ILE A 172 -13.30 20.02 23.31
CA ILE A 172 -12.63 19.90 22.00
C ILE A 172 -11.27 19.19 22.14
N GLU A 173 -10.45 19.53 23.13
CA GLU A 173 -9.15 18.85 23.34
C GLU A 173 -9.33 17.35 23.63
N ASN A 174 -10.33 16.99 24.44
CA ASN A 174 -10.64 15.60 24.75
C ASN A 174 -11.13 14.83 23.51
N GLU A 175 -12.00 15.43 22.69
CA GLU A 175 -12.48 14.81 21.45
C GLU A 175 -11.35 14.59 20.43
N VAL A 176 -10.46 15.57 20.28
CA VAL A 176 -9.28 15.46 19.41
C VAL A 176 -8.37 14.36 19.92
N THR A 177 -8.09 14.32 21.22
CA THR A 177 -7.23 13.28 21.81
C THR A 177 -7.81 11.88 21.55
N ARG A 178 -9.13 11.70 21.68
CA ARG A 178 -9.81 10.45 21.31
C ARG A 178 -9.62 10.11 19.83
N ALA A 179 -9.86 11.06 18.93
CA ALA A 179 -9.68 10.87 17.50
C ALA A 179 -8.24 10.48 17.13
N LEU A 180 -7.24 11.08 17.79
CA LEU A 180 -5.83 10.77 17.55
C LEU A 180 -5.44 9.37 18.06
N VAL A 181 -6.04 8.89 19.15
CA VAL A 181 -5.88 7.52 19.64
C VAL A 181 -6.53 6.51 18.67
N GLU A 182 -7.71 6.82 18.16
CA GLU A 182 -8.36 5.97 17.15
C GLU A 182 -7.49 5.84 15.89
N VAL A 183 -6.90 6.94 15.42
CA VAL A 183 -5.97 6.96 14.29
C VAL A 183 -4.70 6.16 14.58
N SER A 184 -4.10 6.28 15.75
CA SER A 184 -2.87 5.53 16.09
C SER A 184 -3.10 4.02 16.17
N GLU A 185 -4.32 3.60 16.51
CA GLU A 185 -4.76 2.19 16.48
C GLU A 185 -5.22 1.73 15.09
N GLY A 186 -5.14 2.59 14.07
CA GLY A 186 -5.55 2.27 12.70
C GLY A 186 -7.07 2.08 12.55
N ARG A 187 -7.84 2.84 13.35
CA ARG A 187 -9.30 2.98 13.28
C ARG A 187 -9.68 4.35 12.74
N ASP A 188 -10.87 4.45 12.14
CA ASP A 188 -11.37 5.72 11.64
C ASP A 188 -11.86 6.60 12.81
N PRO A 189 -11.40 7.86 12.89
CA PRO A 189 -11.79 8.75 13.98
C PRO A 189 -13.25 9.16 13.85
N LEU A 190 -14.04 9.00 14.93
CA LEU A 190 -15.42 9.47 14.99
C LEU A 190 -15.48 10.84 15.67
N THR A 191 -15.71 11.88 14.86
CA THR A 191 -15.81 13.26 15.34
C THR A 191 -16.95 14.00 14.66
N THR A 192 -17.73 14.76 15.43
CA THR A 192 -18.75 15.68 14.91
C THR A 192 -18.28 17.13 14.99
N CYS A 193 -17.26 17.42 15.79
CA CYS A 193 -16.68 18.76 15.92
C CYS A 193 -15.98 19.23 14.64
N ASN A 194 -16.32 20.43 14.19
CA ASN A 194 -15.75 21.05 12.98
C ASN A 194 -14.26 21.38 13.13
N ILE A 195 -13.84 21.81 14.33
CA ILE A 195 -12.44 22.15 14.61
C ILE A 195 -11.57 20.90 14.51
N THR A 196 -12.03 19.78 15.08
CA THR A 196 -11.35 18.48 14.98
C THR A 196 -11.26 18.01 13.53
N LYS A 197 -12.36 18.11 12.75
CA LYS A 197 -12.36 17.75 11.33
C LYS A 197 -11.37 18.58 10.51
N GLU A 198 -11.32 19.88 10.76
CA GLU A 198 -10.38 20.78 10.08
C GLU A 198 -8.92 20.43 10.45
N ALA A 199 -8.65 20.13 11.71
CA ALA A 199 -7.33 19.71 12.17
C ALA A 199 -6.88 18.39 11.53
N LEU A 200 -7.76 17.39 11.48
CA LEU A 200 -7.48 16.10 10.82
C LEU A 200 -7.25 16.30 9.32
N SER A 201 -8.03 17.15 8.66
CA SER A 201 -7.88 17.40 7.22
C SER A 201 -6.57 18.10 6.89
N LYS A 202 -6.18 19.14 7.65
CA LYS A 202 -4.88 19.79 7.50
C LYS A 202 -3.71 18.86 7.79
N ALA A 203 -3.84 18.00 8.78
CA ALA A 203 -2.84 16.99 9.08
C ALA A 203 -2.73 15.95 7.94
N ALA A 204 -3.88 15.49 7.41
CA ALA A 204 -3.95 14.55 6.30
C ALA A 204 -3.28 15.10 5.04
N GLU A 205 -3.56 16.36 4.70
CA GLU A 205 -2.92 17.06 3.58
C GLU A 205 -1.40 17.11 3.76
N ALA A 206 -0.92 17.49 4.94
CA ALA A 206 0.50 17.69 5.19
C ALA A 206 1.34 16.41 5.23
N VAL A 207 0.72 15.25 5.50
CA VAL A 207 1.39 13.95 5.41
C VAL A 207 1.13 13.23 4.09
N HIS A 208 0.44 13.88 3.15
CA HIS A 208 0.02 13.33 1.86
C HIS A 208 -0.80 12.05 2.00
N SER A 209 -1.70 12.04 2.97
CA SER A 209 -2.67 10.96 3.16
C SER A 209 -3.48 10.75 1.87
N LEU A 210 -3.76 9.48 1.58
CA LEU A 210 -4.64 9.09 0.48
C LEU A 210 -6.07 9.56 0.72
N ARG A 211 -6.48 9.62 1.99
CA ARG A 211 -7.77 10.16 2.43
C ARG A 211 -7.63 11.61 2.89
N PRO A 212 -8.60 12.49 2.58
CA PRO A 212 -8.52 13.92 2.89
C PRO A 212 -8.84 14.26 4.36
N ASP A 213 -9.38 13.32 5.12
CA ASP A 213 -10.03 13.53 6.42
C ASP A 213 -9.41 12.70 7.56
N THR A 214 -8.53 11.75 7.25
CA THR A 214 -7.87 10.88 8.22
C THR A 214 -6.51 10.45 7.71
N PHE A 215 -5.75 9.76 8.56
CA PHE A 215 -4.48 9.16 8.21
C PHE A 215 -4.68 7.87 7.39
N ASP A 216 -4.22 7.89 6.15
CA ASP A 216 -4.20 6.74 5.26
C ASP A 216 -2.93 6.79 4.40
N VAL A 217 -1.88 6.11 4.86
CA VAL A 217 -0.61 5.96 4.14
C VAL A 217 -0.45 4.48 3.81
N ARG A 218 -0.86 4.09 2.61
CA ARG A 218 -0.73 2.73 2.08
C ARG A 218 -0.18 2.80 0.67
N PHE A 219 0.31 1.67 0.17
CA PHE A 219 1.06 1.63 -1.07
C PHE A 219 0.47 0.65 -2.06
N ASN A 220 0.17 1.14 -3.26
CA ASN A 220 -0.19 0.30 -4.38
C ASN A 220 1.11 -0.25 -5.00
N PRO A 221 1.37 -1.57 -4.96
CA PRO A 221 2.58 -2.15 -5.54
C PRO A 221 2.67 -1.97 -7.07
N ASP A 222 1.53 -1.75 -7.72
CA ASP A 222 1.42 -1.65 -9.17
C ASP A 222 1.34 -0.20 -9.67
N CYS A 223 1.42 0.82 -8.82
CA CYS A 223 1.24 2.21 -9.24
C CYS A 223 2.24 2.70 -10.31
N PHE A 224 3.40 2.03 -10.43
CA PHE A 224 4.40 2.26 -11.50
C PHE A 224 4.38 1.19 -12.61
N SER A 225 3.43 0.26 -12.59
CA SER A 225 3.27 -0.73 -13.65
C SER A 225 2.94 -0.04 -14.97
N THR A 226 3.66 -0.43 -16.02
CA THR A 226 3.38 -0.03 -17.41
C THR A 226 2.54 -1.06 -18.14
N THR A 227 2.21 -2.17 -17.47
CA THR A 227 1.59 -3.34 -18.09
C THR A 227 0.09 -3.37 -17.83
N VAL A 228 -0.33 -3.04 -16.62
CA VAL A 228 -1.76 -2.90 -16.27
C VAL A 228 -2.19 -1.44 -16.32
N LYS A 229 -3.40 -1.21 -16.82
CA LYS A 229 -4.04 0.10 -16.76
C LYS A 229 -4.90 0.19 -15.50
N HIS A 230 -4.68 1.21 -14.69
CA HIS A 230 -5.48 1.40 -13.48
C HIS A 230 -6.87 1.97 -13.81
N ALA A 231 -7.84 1.69 -12.96
CA ALA A 231 -9.18 2.23 -13.09
C ALA A 231 -9.16 3.78 -13.03
N PRO A 232 -10.05 4.50 -13.76
CA PRO A 232 -10.06 5.97 -13.77
C PRO A 232 -10.26 6.64 -12.41
N GLY A 233 -10.80 5.92 -11.42
CA GLY A 233 -10.97 6.41 -10.04
C GLY A 233 -9.70 6.38 -9.19
N GLU A 234 -8.65 5.68 -9.64
CA GLU A 234 -7.39 5.58 -8.92
C GLU A 234 -6.58 6.88 -9.00
N ASN A 235 -6.20 7.43 -7.84
CA ASN A 235 -5.34 8.60 -7.78
C ASN A 235 -3.85 8.19 -7.84
N LEU A 236 -3.39 7.82 -9.04
CA LEU A 236 -2.01 7.37 -9.26
C LEU A 236 -0.97 8.43 -8.89
N GLU A 237 -1.29 9.71 -9.04
CA GLU A 237 -0.36 10.79 -8.69
C GLU A 237 -0.04 10.79 -7.18
N LYS A 238 -1.07 10.72 -6.33
CA LYS A 238 -0.88 10.59 -4.88
C LYS A 238 -0.16 9.30 -4.50
N GLN A 239 -0.52 8.18 -5.14
CA GLN A 239 0.09 6.87 -4.86
C GLN A 239 1.59 6.88 -5.20
N LYS A 240 1.97 7.34 -6.40
CA LYS A 240 3.36 7.46 -6.83
C LYS A 240 4.15 8.41 -5.94
N ARG A 241 3.54 9.52 -5.52
CA ARG A 241 4.16 10.50 -4.61
C ARG A 241 4.62 9.86 -3.30
N LEU A 242 3.77 9.06 -2.66
CA LEU A 242 4.13 8.37 -1.41
C LEU A 242 5.34 7.45 -1.59
N VAL A 243 5.39 6.70 -2.69
CA VAL A 243 6.54 5.84 -3.00
C VAL A 243 7.81 6.67 -3.21
N MET A 244 7.74 7.75 -3.99
CA MET A 244 8.90 8.63 -4.24
C MET A 244 9.45 9.27 -2.97
N GLU A 245 8.57 9.69 -2.05
CA GLU A 245 8.97 10.32 -0.78
C GLU A 245 9.62 9.33 0.18
N MET A 246 9.22 8.06 0.14
CA MET A 246 9.76 7.01 1.01
C MET A 246 11.23 6.69 0.72
N VAL A 247 11.65 6.69 -0.55
CA VAL A 247 13.04 6.36 -0.93
C VAL A 247 14.07 7.38 -0.39
N PHE A 248 13.62 8.55 0.08
CA PHE A 248 14.48 9.58 0.68
C PHE A 248 14.26 9.86 2.16
N ALA A 249 13.36 9.13 2.80
CA ALA A 249 13.08 9.30 4.22
C ALA A 249 14.14 8.65 5.15
N SER A 250 15.21 8.05 4.57
CA SER A 250 16.33 7.39 5.25
C SER A 250 17.61 8.20 5.26
#